data_AF-A0A1C4UD55-F1
#
_entry.id   AF-A0A1C4UD55-F1
#
_cell.length_a   1.000
_cell.length_b   1.000
_cell.length_c   1.000
_cell.angle_alpha   90.00
_cell.angle_beta   90.00
_cell.angle_gamma   90.00
#
_symmetry.space_group_name_H-M   'P 1'
#
loop_
_entity.id
_entity.type
_entity.pdbx_description
1 polymer ?
#
loop_
_entity_poly.entity_id
_entity_poly.type
_entity_poly.pdbx_seq_one_letter_code
_entity_poly.pdbx_strand_id
1 'polypeptide(L)'
;MDRAALADFLRRRREGLQPSDVGLAPGARRRAPGLRREEVAALAAMSTDYYTRLEQRRGPQPSPQMLTALARALRLTGGERDYLFRVAGQNAPTPVTAATHVAPALLRVLDRLEDTPALILSNLGETLVQNRLSKALLGDRSRHTGLARSEAYRWFTEPDERLRYPQDDRARQSRAQVANLRAAYGTMGP
;
A
#
# COMPACT_ATOMS: atom_id res chain seq x y z
N MET A 1 3.81 -25.17 6.85
CA MET A 1 2.48 -24.57 6.62
C MET A 1 1.50 -25.20 7.61
N ASP A 2 0.87 -24.39 8.45
CA ASP A 2 -0.23 -24.80 9.32
C ASP A 2 -1.56 -24.51 8.60
N ARG A 3 -2.19 -25.56 8.07
CA ARG A 3 -3.42 -25.45 7.27
C ARG A 3 -4.63 -25.05 8.11
N ALA A 4 -4.70 -25.51 9.36
CA ALA A 4 -5.81 -25.20 10.24
C ALA A 4 -5.76 -23.72 10.65
N ALA A 5 -4.58 -23.25 11.09
CA ALA A 5 -4.38 -21.86 11.45
C ALA A 5 -4.59 -20.91 10.26
N LEU A 6 -4.14 -21.28 9.06
CA LEU A 6 -4.37 -20.48 7.84
C LEU A 6 -5.87 -20.36 7.54
N ALA A 7 -6.58 -21.48 7.50
CA ALA A 7 -8.01 -21.50 7.19
C ALA A 7 -8.83 -20.68 8.19
N ASP A 8 -8.55 -20.86 9.49
CA ASP A 8 -9.27 -20.18 10.57
C ASP A 8 -8.93 -18.68 10.59
N PHE A 9 -7.71 -18.30 10.23
CA PHE A 9 -7.32 -16.91 10.07
C PHE A 9 -8.03 -16.23 8.89
N LEU A 10 -8.01 -16.85 7.70
CA LEU A 10 -8.68 -16.32 6.51
C LEU A 10 -10.18 -16.15 6.74
N ARG A 11 -10.82 -17.14 7.38
CA ARG A 11 -12.25 -17.11 7.70
C ARG A 11 -12.61 -15.94 8.62
N ARG A 12 -11.88 -15.79 9.73
CA ARG A 12 -12.09 -14.68 10.68
C ARG A 12 -11.91 -13.32 10.04
N ARG A 13 -10.87 -13.14 9.23
CA ARG A 13 -10.60 -11.86 8.54
C ARG A 13 -11.66 -11.55 7.48
N ARG A 14 -12.14 -12.55 6.75
CA ARG A 14 -13.24 -12.39 5.79
C ARG A 14 -14.54 -11.99 6.48
N GLU A 15 -14.90 -12.68 7.56
CA GLU A 15 -16.16 -12.44 8.29
C GLU A 15 -16.15 -11.12 9.07
N GLY A 16 -14.98 -10.61 9.44
CA GLY A 16 -14.82 -9.33 10.14
C GLY A 16 -14.85 -8.08 9.24
N LEU A 17 -14.71 -8.21 7.91
CA LEU A 17 -14.73 -7.07 6.98
C LEU A 17 -16.11 -6.87 6.36
N GLN A 18 -16.54 -5.61 6.30
CA GLN A 18 -17.71 -5.21 5.55
C GLN A 18 -17.36 -4.82 4.10
N PRO A 19 -18.31 -4.90 3.16
CA PRO A 19 -18.10 -4.51 1.76
C PRO A 19 -17.58 -3.08 1.62
N SER A 20 -18.11 -2.18 2.44
CA SER A 20 -17.73 -0.77 2.48
C SER A 20 -16.25 -0.58 2.77
N ASP A 21 -15.64 -1.42 3.62
CA ASP A 21 -14.24 -1.32 4.03
C ASP A 21 -13.27 -1.62 2.88
N VAL A 22 -13.78 -2.31 1.86
CA VAL A 22 -13.04 -2.69 0.64
C VAL A 22 -13.59 -2.01 -0.62
N GLY A 23 -14.47 -1.01 -0.46
CA GLY A 23 -15.01 -0.20 -1.57
C GLY A 23 -16.09 -0.90 -2.41
N LEU A 24 -16.72 -1.94 -1.87
CA LEU A 24 -17.85 -2.63 -2.49
C LEU A 24 -19.18 -2.11 -1.92
N ALA A 25 -20.21 -2.04 -2.77
CA ALA A 25 -21.55 -1.67 -2.34
C ALA A 25 -22.17 -2.80 -1.48
N PRO A 26 -22.85 -2.49 -0.36
CA PRO A 26 -23.61 -3.48 0.39
C PRO A 26 -24.82 -3.94 -0.45
N GLY A 27 -24.77 -5.16 -0.99
CA GLY A 27 -25.84 -5.70 -1.82
C GLY A 27 -27.18 -5.85 -1.08
N ALA A 28 -28.31 -5.72 -1.82
CA ALA A 28 -29.66 -5.49 -1.29
C ALA A 28 -30.33 -6.62 -0.48
N ARG A 29 -29.64 -7.72 -0.13
CA ARG A 29 -30.11 -8.80 0.76
C ARG A 29 -28.94 -9.73 1.06
N ARG A 30 -28.34 -9.60 2.23
CA ARG A 30 -27.11 -10.31 2.59
C ARG A 30 -27.32 -11.21 3.80
N ARG A 31 -26.89 -12.48 3.67
CA ARG A 31 -26.88 -13.47 4.77
C ARG A 31 -25.48 -13.68 5.36
N ALA A 32 -24.42 -13.32 4.62
CA ALA A 32 -23.06 -13.42 5.12
C ALA A 32 -22.76 -12.28 6.10
N PRO A 33 -22.14 -12.55 7.27
CA PRO A 33 -21.84 -11.54 8.28
C PRO A 33 -20.77 -10.52 7.83
N GLY A 34 -19.88 -10.94 6.93
CA GLY A 34 -18.84 -10.09 6.32
C GLY A 34 -18.71 -10.37 4.83
N LEU A 35 -17.49 -10.31 4.29
CA LEU A 35 -17.23 -10.58 2.89
C LEU A 35 -17.59 -12.02 2.49
N ARG A 36 -18.05 -12.19 1.26
CA ARG A 36 -18.28 -13.50 0.64
C ARG A 36 -16.97 -14.03 0.06
N ARG A 37 -16.90 -15.34 -0.20
CA ARG A 37 -15.68 -15.97 -0.74
C ARG A 37 -15.35 -15.43 -2.12
N GLU A 38 -16.37 -15.26 -2.96
CA GLU A 38 -16.26 -14.73 -4.31
C GLU A 38 -15.76 -13.27 -4.33
N GLU A 39 -16.11 -12.47 -3.33
CA GLU A 39 -15.66 -11.08 -3.23
C GLU A 39 -14.18 -11.00 -2.85
N VAL A 40 -13.75 -11.81 -1.87
CA VAL A 40 -12.32 -11.88 -1.51
C VAL A 40 -11.49 -12.39 -2.69
N ALA A 41 -11.99 -13.43 -3.39
CA ALA A 41 -11.34 -13.97 -4.56
C ALA A 41 -11.20 -12.93 -5.68
N ALA A 42 -12.26 -12.16 -5.95
CA ALA A 42 -12.24 -11.06 -6.91
C ALA A 42 -11.23 -9.96 -6.52
N LEU A 43 -11.25 -9.52 -5.25
CA LEU A 43 -10.32 -8.50 -4.73
C LEU A 43 -8.85 -8.96 -4.77
N ALA A 44 -8.61 -10.26 -4.58
CA ALA A 44 -7.29 -10.85 -4.62
C ALA A 44 -6.88 -11.37 -6.02
N ALA A 45 -7.71 -11.13 -7.05
CA ALA A 45 -7.49 -11.58 -8.42
C ALA A 45 -7.19 -13.10 -8.54
N MET A 46 -7.98 -13.93 -7.85
CA MET A 46 -7.87 -15.39 -7.86
C MET A 46 -9.24 -16.06 -8.04
N SER A 47 -9.25 -17.38 -8.26
CA SER A 47 -10.51 -18.12 -8.38
C SER A 47 -11.19 -18.32 -7.02
N THR A 48 -12.52 -18.26 -7.01
CA THR A 48 -13.33 -18.55 -5.81
C THR A 48 -13.09 -19.97 -5.30
N ASP A 49 -12.89 -20.93 -6.21
CA ASP A 49 -12.53 -22.31 -5.85
C ASP A 49 -11.21 -22.38 -5.08
N TYR A 50 -10.17 -21.68 -5.56
CA TYR A 50 -8.87 -21.65 -4.89
C TYR A 50 -8.97 -21.08 -3.47
N TYR A 51 -9.66 -19.96 -3.30
CA TYR A 51 -9.88 -19.36 -1.97
C TYR A 51 -10.70 -20.28 -1.05
N THR A 52 -11.77 -20.89 -1.58
CA THR A 52 -12.61 -21.85 -0.83
C THR A 52 -11.77 -23.03 -0.34
N ARG A 53 -10.89 -23.55 -1.20
CA ARG A 53 -9.95 -24.62 -0.90
C ARG A 53 -9.01 -24.26 0.25
N LEU A 54 -8.49 -23.03 0.29
CA LEU A 54 -7.70 -22.53 1.41
C LEU A 54 -8.49 -22.51 2.73
N GLU A 55 -9.72 -21.98 2.73
CA GLU A 55 -10.59 -21.95 3.93
C GLU A 55 -11.06 -23.34 4.40
N GLN A 56 -11.09 -24.32 3.49
CA GLN A 56 -11.44 -25.71 3.79
C GLN A 56 -10.24 -26.55 4.22
N ARG A 57 -9.06 -25.94 4.40
CA ARG A 57 -7.81 -26.64 4.74
C ARG A 57 -7.35 -27.61 3.64
N ARG A 58 -7.88 -27.46 2.42
CA ARG A 58 -7.70 -28.33 1.26
C ARG A 58 -7.13 -27.52 0.11
N GLY A 59 -5.82 -27.36 -0.02
CA GLY A 59 -5.24 -26.60 -1.13
C GLY A 59 -3.73 -26.72 -1.20
N PRO A 60 -3.07 -26.28 -2.29
CA PRO A 60 -1.62 -26.19 -2.31
C PRO A 60 -1.14 -25.11 -1.33
N GLN A 61 0.16 -25.12 -1.01
CA GLN A 61 0.77 -24.02 -0.28
C GLN A 61 0.72 -22.76 -1.17
N PRO A 62 0.16 -21.63 -0.71
CA PRO A 62 0.11 -20.41 -1.51
C PRO A 62 1.50 -19.85 -1.78
N SER A 63 1.68 -19.26 -2.97
CA SER A 63 2.90 -18.52 -3.29
C SER A 63 2.95 -17.19 -2.51
N PRO A 64 4.15 -16.59 -2.31
CA PRO A 64 4.28 -15.28 -1.70
C PRO A 64 3.43 -14.19 -2.39
N GLN A 65 3.28 -14.28 -3.71
CA GLN A 65 2.44 -13.36 -4.47
C GLN A 65 0.95 -13.49 -4.09
N MET A 66 0.45 -14.72 -3.94
CA MET A 66 -0.95 -14.94 -3.53
C MET A 66 -1.20 -14.48 -2.09
N LEU A 67 -0.24 -14.68 -1.18
CA LEU A 67 -0.33 -14.20 0.19
C LEU A 67 -0.34 -12.66 0.25
N THR A 68 0.46 -12.00 -0.59
CA THR A 68 0.45 -10.54 -0.72
C THR A 68 -0.91 -10.03 -1.24
N ALA A 69 -1.48 -10.71 -2.24
CA ALA A 69 -2.81 -10.37 -2.76
C ALA A 69 -3.91 -10.54 -1.70
N LEU A 70 -3.87 -11.64 -0.93
CA LEU A 70 -4.80 -11.88 0.18
C LEU A 70 -4.64 -10.86 1.31
N ALA A 71 -3.41 -10.50 1.67
CA ALA A 71 -3.16 -9.48 2.68
C ALA A 71 -3.77 -8.13 2.28
N ARG A 72 -3.63 -7.76 1.00
CA ARG A 72 -4.24 -6.54 0.45
C ARG A 72 -5.77 -6.60 0.43
N ALA A 73 -6.33 -7.68 -0.09
CA ALA A 73 -7.78 -7.89 -0.21
C ALA A 73 -8.48 -7.88 1.15
N LEU A 74 -7.83 -8.44 2.17
CA LEU A 74 -8.33 -8.53 3.54
C LEU A 74 -7.85 -7.39 4.46
N ARG A 75 -7.27 -6.32 3.90
CA ARG A 75 -6.80 -5.13 4.66
C ARG A 75 -6.02 -5.53 5.93
N LEU A 76 -5.16 -6.54 5.83
CA LEU A 76 -4.41 -7.08 6.96
C LEU A 76 -3.31 -6.12 7.40
N THR A 77 -3.28 -5.73 8.66
CA THR A 77 -2.16 -4.96 9.22
C THR A 77 -0.81 -5.66 8.98
N GLY A 78 0.30 -4.94 9.07
CA GLY A 78 1.65 -5.53 8.96
C GLY A 78 1.85 -6.80 9.80
N GLY A 79 1.43 -6.81 11.08
CA GLY A 79 1.53 -8.00 11.94
C GLY A 79 0.64 -9.16 11.51
N GLU A 80 -0.57 -8.86 11.02
CA GLU A 80 -1.51 -9.87 10.48
C GLU A 80 -1.02 -10.47 9.16
N ARG A 81 -0.42 -9.65 8.30
CA ARG A 81 0.27 -10.10 7.08
C ARG A 81 1.43 -11.02 7.45
N ASP A 82 2.27 -10.64 8.39
CA ASP A 82 3.41 -11.46 8.80
C ASP A 82 2.95 -12.80 9.42
N TYR A 83 1.86 -12.78 10.17
CA TYR A 83 1.19 -13.99 10.65
C TYR A 83 0.69 -14.86 9.48
N LEU A 84 -0.01 -14.27 8.49
CA LEU A 84 -0.50 -14.97 7.29
C LEU A 84 0.64 -15.71 6.57
N PHE A 85 1.78 -15.04 6.36
CA PHE A 85 2.95 -15.66 5.73
C PHE A 85 3.49 -16.82 6.55
N ARG A 86 3.64 -16.62 7.86
CA ARG A 86 4.14 -17.64 8.80
C ARG A 86 3.27 -18.90 8.79
N VAL A 87 1.95 -18.76 8.93
CA VAL A 87 1.04 -19.93 8.90
C VAL A 87 0.99 -20.58 7.52
N ALA A 88 1.17 -19.81 6.46
CA ALA A 88 1.33 -20.35 5.11
C ALA A 88 2.70 -21.03 4.88
N GLY A 89 3.62 -20.99 5.84
CA GLY A 89 4.97 -21.57 5.73
C GLY A 89 5.88 -20.81 4.76
N GLN A 90 5.64 -19.51 4.57
CA GLN A 90 6.45 -18.61 3.76
C GLN A 90 7.13 -17.57 4.67
N ASN A 91 8.27 -17.04 4.23
CA ASN A 91 8.89 -15.91 4.90
C ASN A 91 8.11 -14.63 4.57
N ALA A 92 7.72 -13.89 5.60
CA ALA A 92 7.09 -12.59 5.40
C ALA A 92 8.08 -11.63 4.72
N PRO A 93 7.64 -10.79 3.77
CA PRO A 93 8.49 -9.74 3.23
C PRO A 93 8.95 -8.84 4.37
N THR A 94 10.23 -8.49 4.40
CA THR A 94 10.76 -7.54 5.38
C THR A 94 9.89 -6.29 5.39
N PRO A 95 9.36 -5.86 6.56
CA PRO A 95 8.58 -4.64 6.65
C PRO A 95 9.38 -3.47 6.09
N VAL A 96 8.89 -2.86 5.01
CA VAL A 96 9.45 -1.60 4.52
C VAL A 96 8.76 -0.51 5.33
N THR A 97 9.39 -0.04 6.39
CA THR A 97 8.93 1.17 7.07
C THR A 97 9.21 2.38 6.17
N ALA A 98 8.47 3.48 6.34
CA ALA A 98 8.84 4.74 5.72
C ALA A 98 10.30 5.05 6.07
N ALA A 99 11.18 5.04 5.07
CA ALA A 99 12.59 5.26 5.29
C ALA A 99 12.78 6.67 5.84
N THR A 100 13.10 6.78 7.13
CA THR A 100 13.52 8.04 7.75
C THR A 100 15.01 8.30 7.51
N HIS A 101 15.75 7.24 7.18
CA HIS A 101 17.18 7.30 6.89
C HIS A 101 17.42 7.40 5.38
N VAL A 102 18.22 8.39 4.98
CA VAL A 102 18.69 8.53 3.60
C VAL A 102 20.04 7.85 3.45
N ALA A 103 20.13 6.88 2.53
CA ALA A 103 21.38 6.19 2.25
C ALA A 103 22.47 7.20 1.82
N PRO A 104 23.71 7.12 2.36
CA PRO A 104 24.78 8.06 2.02
C PRO A 104 25.09 8.18 0.52
N ALA A 105 24.87 7.11 -0.25
CA ALA A 105 25.02 7.14 -1.70
C ALA A 105 24.03 8.09 -2.39
N LEU A 106 22.78 8.16 -1.91
CA LEU A 106 21.78 9.09 -2.47
C LEU A 106 22.12 10.54 -2.12
N LEU A 107 22.64 10.80 -0.92
CA LEU A 107 23.13 12.13 -0.55
C LEU A 107 24.26 12.58 -1.48
N ARG A 108 25.23 11.71 -1.76
CA ARG A 108 26.31 12.03 -2.71
C ARG A 108 25.81 12.34 -4.11
N VAL A 109 24.75 11.68 -4.58
CA VAL A 109 24.13 12.01 -5.87
C VAL A 109 23.45 13.36 -5.81
N LEU A 110 22.67 13.61 -4.75
CA LEU A 110 21.97 14.87 -4.54
C LEU A 110 22.95 16.06 -4.48
N ASP A 111 24.08 15.89 -3.80
CA ASP A 111 25.12 16.91 -3.67
C ASP A 111 25.77 17.27 -5.02
N ARG A 112 25.75 16.37 -6.01
CA ARG A 112 26.27 16.67 -7.37
C ARG A 112 25.26 17.37 -8.27
N LEU A 113 23.98 17.42 -7.88
CA LEU A 113 22.93 18.11 -8.63
C LEU A 113 22.87 19.58 -8.20
N GLU A 114 23.95 20.33 -8.49
CA GLU A 114 24.11 21.72 -8.04
C GLU A 114 23.25 22.71 -8.84
N ASP A 115 23.01 22.42 -10.12
CA ASP A 115 22.27 23.23 -11.08
C ASP A 115 20.86 22.69 -11.39
N THR A 116 20.51 21.54 -10.81
CA THR A 116 19.25 20.83 -11.06
C THR A 116 18.43 20.74 -9.78
N PRO A 117 17.18 21.25 -9.72
CA PRO A 117 16.30 21.07 -8.56
C PRO A 117 16.04 19.58 -8.27
N ALA A 118 16.40 19.12 -7.08
CA ALA A 118 16.27 17.72 -6.69
C ALA A 118 15.91 17.55 -5.21
N LEU A 119 15.17 16.48 -4.92
CA LEU A 119 14.81 16.07 -3.57
C LEU A 119 14.77 14.55 -3.47
N ILE A 120 14.87 14.05 -2.23
CA ILE A 120 14.76 12.63 -1.90
C ILE A 120 13.44 12.42 -1.18
N LEU A 121 12.65 11.48 -1.67
CA LEU A 121 11.33 11.11 -1.12
C LEU A 121 11.39 9.74 -0.45
N SER A 122 10.59 9.55 0.61
CA SER A 122 10.27 8.23 1.13
C SER A 122 9.33 7.49 0.17
N ASN A 123 9.11 6.19 0.40
CA ASN A 123 8.13 5.39 -0.33
C ASN A 123 6.68 5.91 -0.19
N LEU A 124 6.38 6.72 0.82
CA LEU A 124 5.08 7.38 1.02
C LEU A 124 5.04 8.82 0.48
N GLY A 125 6.07 9.23 -0.27
CA GLY A 125 6.18 10.58 -0.82
C GLY A 125 6.48 11.63 0.25
N GLU A 126 7.07 11.26 1.39
CA GLU A 126 7.56 12.27 2.33
C GLU A 126 8.89 12.83 1.88
N THR A 127 9.05 14.16 1.88
CA THR A 127 10.33 14.78 1.58
C THR A 127 11.33 14.58 2.72
N LEU A 128 12.41 13.85 2.45
CA LEU A 128 13.48 13.58 3.40
C LEU A 128 14.58 14.64 3.32
N VAL A 129 14.99 15.00 2.10
CA VAL A 129 16.06 15.99 1.85
C VAL A 129 15.72 16.78 0.58
N GLN A 130 16.04 18.07 0.55
CA GLN A 130 15.97 18.92 -0.63
C GLN A 130 17.29 19.65 -0.82
N ASN A 131 17.74 19.76 -2.08
CA ASN A 131 18.80 20.71 -2.41
C ASN A 131 18.26 22.16 -2.45
N ARG A 132 19.19 23.12 -2.52
CA ARG A 132 18.87 24.56 -2.49
C ARG A 132 17.88 24.96 -3.60
N LEU A 133 18.06 24.45 -4.81
CA LEU A 133 17.20 24.79 -5.95
C LEU A 133 15.80 24.19 -5.81
N SER A 134 15.67 22.97 -5.28
CA SER A 134 14.37 22.37 -4.96
C SER A 134 13.62 23.19 -3.92
N LYS A 135 14.31 23.69 -2.88
CA LYS A 135 13.69 24.57 -1.88
C LYS A 135 13.22 25.90 -2.49
N ALA A 136 14.00 26.47 -3.41
CA ALA A 136 13.62 27.70 -4.10
C ALA A 136 12.40 27.49 -5.02
N LEU A 137 12.36 26.37 -5.73
CA LEU A 137 11.29 26.07 -6.70
C LEU A 137 9.99 25.62 -6.02
N LEU A 138 10.08 24.70 -5.06
CA LEU A 138 8.92 24.03 -4.46
C LEU A 138 8.55 24.58 -3.08
N GLY A 139 9.41 25.42 -2.50
CA GLY A 139 9.35 25.78 -1.09
C GLY A 139 10.05 24.75 -0.21
N ASP A 140 10.28 25.14 1.04
CA ASP A 140 10.88 24.30 2.06
C ASP A 140 9.85 23.31 2.62
N ARG A 141 9.91 22.07 2.12
CA ARG A 141 8.98 20.99 2.46
C ARG A 141 9.22 20.39 3.84
N SER A 142 10.39 20.66 4.44
CA SER A 142 10.70 20.18 5.81
C SER A 142 9.82 20.80 6.89
N ARG A 143 9.09 21.88 6.56
CA ARG A 143 8.17 22.58 7.46
C ARG A 143 6.83 21.86 7.67
N HIS A 144 6.49 20.91 6.80
CA HIS A 144 5.24 20.18 6.92
C HIS A 144 5.32 19.12 8.03
N THR A 145 4.22 18.91 8.75
CA THR A 145 4.10 17.94 9.84
C THR A 145 2.91 17.01 9.63
N GLY A 146 2.89 15.86 10.31
CA GLY A 146 1.81 14.88 10.18
C GLY A 146 1.64 14.40 8.73
N LEU A 147 0.39 14.19 8.29
CA LEU A 147 0.08 13.72 6.93
C LEU A 147 0.54 14.69 5.84
N ALA A 148 0.63 15.98 6.13
CA ALA A 148 1.09 16.99 5.19
C ALA A 148 2.58 16.82 4.78
N ARG A 149 3.35 15.99 5.50
CA ARG A 149 4.70 15.59 5.07
C ARG A 149 4.70 14.88 3.72
N SER A 150 3.63 14.13 3.41
CA SER A 150 3.48 13.41 2.15
C SER A 150 3.03 14.36 1.03
N GLU A 151 3.80 14.40 -0.06
CA GLU A 151 3.40 15.15 -1.26
C GLU A 151 2.13 14.60 -1.89
N ALA A 152 1.90 13.28 -1.80
CA ALA A 152 0.71 12.65 -2.35
C ALA A 152 -0.53 13.05 -1.53
N TYR A 153 -0.41 13.16 -0.20
CA TYR A 153 -1.48 13.69 0.64
C TYR A 153 -1.84 15.12 0.25
N ARG A 154 -0.84 16.02 0.20
CA ARG A 154 -1.08 17.42 -0.15
C ARG A 154 -1.63 17.58 -1.56
N TRP A 155 -1.18 16.78 -2.53
CA TRP A 155 -1.71 16.79 -3.90
C TRP A 155 -3.23 16.63 -3.96
N PHE A 156 -3.80 15.74 -3.13
CA PHE A 156 -5.24 15.47 -3.11
C PHE A 156 -6.03 16.36 -2.14
N THR A 157 -5.39 16.91 -1.10
CA THR A 157 -6.07 17.67 -0.04
C THR A 157 -5.90 19.18 -0.14
N GLU A 158 -4.84 19.65 -0.81
CA GLU A 158 -4.49 21.06 -0.98
C GLU A 158 -4.54 21.42 -2.48
N PRO A 159 -5.62 22.04 -2.98
CA PRO A 159 -5.75 22.39 -4.40
C PRO A 159 -4.58 23.23 -4.94
N ASP A 160 -4.02 24.09 -4.10
CA ASP A 160 -2.91 24.99 -4.45
C ASP A 160 -1.62 24.23 -4.82
N GLU A 161 -1.41 23.01 -4.30
CA GLU A 161 -0.27 22.18 -4.71
C GLU A 161 -0.30 21.87 -6.21
N ARG A 162 -1.49 21.72 -6.78
CA ARG A 162 -1.65 21.38 -8.20
C ARG A 162 -1.39 22.57 -9.12
N LEU A 163 -1.42 23.80 -8.59
CA LEU A 163 -1.14 25.02 -9.36
C LEU A 163 0.32 25.11 -9.80
N ARG A 164 1.23 24.41 -9.12
CA ARG A 164 2.64 24.29 -9.53
C ARG A 164 2.85 23.50 -10.81
N TYR A 165 1.81 22.79 -11.28
CA TYR A 165 1.85 21.96 -12.49
C TYR A 165 0.93 22.54 -13.56
N PRO A 166 1.33 22.48 -14.84
CA PRO A 166 0.46 22.78 -15.97
C PRO A 166 -0.85 22.00 -15.88
N GLN A 167 -1.97 22.61 -16.25
CA GLN A 167 -3.29 22.00 -16.10
C GLN A 167 -3.38 20.63 -16.77
N ASP A 168 -2.83 20.50 -17.98
CA ASP A 168 -2.87 19.28 -18.78
C ASP A 168 -2.05 18.13 -18.16
N ASP A 169 -1.06 18.47 -17.32
CA ASP A 169 -0.21 17.49 -16.64
C ASP A 169 -0.86 16.94 -15.35
N ARG A 170 -1.82 17.65 -14.76
CA ARG A 170 -2.41 17.30 -13.45
C ARG A 170 -3.07 15.92 -13.45
N ALA A 171 -3.72 15.53 -14.54
CA ALA A 171 -4.34 14.21 -14.65
C ALA A 171 -3.29 13.09 -14.64
N ARG A 172 -2.18 13.29 -15.36
CA ARG A 172 -1.04 12.35 -15.39
C ARG A 172 -0.40 12.25 -14.01
N GLN A 173 -0.12 13.39 -13.37
CA GLN A 173 0.49 13.45 -12.04
C GLN A 173 -0.38 12.77 -10.98
N SER A 174 -1.71 12.96 -11.03
CA SER A 174 -2.64 12.29 -10.10
C SER A 174 -2.57 10.78 -10.21
N ARG A 175 -2.52 10.24 -11.44
CA ARG A 175 -2.39 8.78 -11.64
C ARG A 175 -1.04 8.26 -11.14
N ALA A 176 0.04 9.00 -11.35
CA ALA A 176 1.37 8.64 -10.86
C ALA A 176 1.40 8.59 -9.32
N GLN A 177 0.85 9.59 -8.63
CA GLN A 177 0.79 9.60 -7.17
C GLN A 177 -0.02 8.41 -6.62
N VAL A 178 -1.18 8.11 -7.21
CA VAL A 178 -1.98 6.94 -6.81
C VAL A 178 -1.24 5.63 -7.07
N ALA A 179 -0.54 5.50 -8.20
CA ALA A 179 0.24 4.31 -8.52
C ALA A 179 1.37 4.09 -7.51
N ASN A 180 2.11 5.14 -7.16
CA ASN A 180 3.18 5.08 -6.15
C ASN A 180 2.63 4.68 -4.77
N LEU A 181 1.53 5.27 -4.32
CA LEU A 181 0.89 4.89 -3.05
C LEU A 181 0.41 3.44 -3.05
N ARG A 182 -0.16 2.94 -4.16
CA ARG A 182 -0.56 1.52 -4.29
C ARG A 182 0.65 0.58 -4.25
N ALA A 183 1.75 0.97 -4.89
CA ALA A 183 2.98 0.20 -4.85
C ALA A 183 3.53 0.14 -3.41
N ALA A 184 3.64 1.29 -2.75
CA ALA A 184 4.09 1.38 -1.37
C ALA A 184 3.21 0.56 -0.43
N TYR A 185 1.89 0.70 -0.50
CA TYR A 185 0.94 -0.10 0.28
C TYR A 185 1.09 -1.62 0.01
N GLY A 186 1.38 -2.00 -1.24
CA GLY A 186 1.69 -3.39 -1.58
C GLY A 186 2.94 -3.93 -0.89
N THR A 187 3.99 -3.11 -0.77
CA THR A 187 5.27 -3.51 -0.16
C THR A 187 5.26 -3.43 1.36
N MET A 188 4.65 -2.39 1.93
CA MET A 188 4.56 -2.20 3.38
C MET A 188 3.55 -3.16 4.03
N GLY A 189 2.57 -3.64 3.25
CA GLY A 189 1.35 -4.21 3.80
C GLY A 189 0.35 -3.11 4.20
N PRO A 190 -0.93 -3.47 4.39
CA PRO A 190 -1.94 -2.56 4.96
C PRO A 190 -1.60 -1.98 6.34
#